data_AF-A0A523BV12-F1
#
_entry.id   AF-A0A523BV12-F1
#
_cell.length_a   1.000
_cell.length_b   1.000
_cell.length_c   1.000
_cell.angle_alpha   90.00
_cell.angle_beta   90.00
_cell.angle_gamma   90.00
#
_symmetry.space_group_name_H-M   'P 1'
#
loop_
_entity.id
_entity.type
_entity.pdbx_description
1 polymer ?
#
loop_
_entity_poly.entity_id
_entity_poly.type
_entity_poly.pdbx_seq_one_letter_code
_entity_poly.pdbx_strand_id
1 'polypeptide(L)'
;MMTTPPETSRDLIILEHIEKDPDATQASLASQLGVAVGTINWHLKRLVAKGYVKVRRAERRKLRYIITADGIALRARLTIDYIQNSFHLYRLVRGRVMEVIKDVRARGYRAVRVEGSGDVAEVCRLTCLEQGLVIVEDNNAPRLVVRDLKVFLEPEERD
;
A
#
# COMPACT_ATOMS: atom_id res chain seq x y z
N MET A 1 10.69 2.40 -0.71
CA MET A 1 10.17 2.86 0.60
C MET A 1 8.66 3.01 0.46
N MET A 2 7.87 2.28 1.26
CA MET A 2 6.42 2.46 1.26
C MET A 2 6.10 3.87 1.74
N THR A 3 5.35 4.59 0.92
CA THR A 3 4.77 5.91 1.22
C THR A 3 4.00 5.83 2.52
N THR A 4 4.13 6.87 3.34
CA THR A 4 3.41 6.99 4.60
C THR A 4 1.92 6.74 4.36
N PRO A 5 1.28 5.77 5.04
CA PRO A 5 -0.10 5.45 4.78
C PRO A 5 -0.98 6.68 5.01
N PRO A 6 -2.03 6.91 4.17
CA PRO A 6 -2.97 8.01 4.36
C PRO A 6 -3.60 7.94 5.76
N GLU A 7 -4.08 9.07 6.30
CA GLU A 7 -4.61 9.13 7.67
C GLU A 7 -5.68 8.07 7.98
N THR A 8 -6.51 7.75 7.00
CA THR A 8 -7.55 6.70 7.03
C THR A 8 -6.96 5.30 7.26
N SER A 9 -5.77 5.03 6.70
CA SER A 9 -5.05 3.77 6.89
C SER A 9 -4.47 3.66 8.30
N ARG A 10 -4.11 4.78 8.96
CA ARG A 10 -3.64 4.74 10.35
C ARG A 10 -4.73 4.38 11.34
N ASP A 11 -5.94 4.91 11.18
CA ASP A 11 -7.09 4.54 12.02
C ASP A 11 -7.41 3.04 11.89
N LEU A 12 -7.39 2.51 10.66
CA LEU A 12 -7.58 1.08 10.41
C LEU A 12 -6.57 0.24 11.19
N ILE A 13 -5.28 0.56 11.08
CA ILE A 13 -4.22 -0.19 11.74
C ILE A 13 -4.32 -0.07 13.27
N ILE A 14 -4.63 1.11 13.81
CA ILE A 14 -4.82 1.29 15.26
C ILE A 14 -5.98 0.43 15.78
N LEU A 15 -7.12 0.42 15.07
CA LEU A 15 -8.28 -0.37 15.47
C LEU A 15 -8.00 -1.88 15.39
N GLU A 16 -7.29 -2.35 14.37
CA GLU A 16 -6.84 -3.75 14.27
C GLU A 16 -5.90 -4.13 15.42
N HIS A 17 -4.99 -3.24 15.81
CA HIS A 17 -4.08 -3.52 16.92
C HIS A 17 -4.78 -3.56 18.26
N ILE A 18 -5.69 -2.62 18.53
CA ILE A 18 -6.47 -2.61 19.79
C ILE A 18 -7.33 -3.87 19.90
N GLU A 19 -7.89 -4.36 18.79
CA GLU A 19 -8.67 -5.59 18.81
C GLU A 19 -7.82 -6.83 19.17
N LYS A 20 -6.59 -6.90 18.65
CA LYS A 20 -5.65 -8.00 18.93
C LYS A 20 -5.02 -7.90 20.33
N ASP A 21 -4.65 -6.70 20.73
CA ASP A 21 -4.03 -6.38 22.02
C ASP A 21 -4.68 -5.13 22.64
N PRO A 22 -5.73 -5.33 23.47
CA PRO A 22 -6.38 -4.26 24.21
C PRO A 22 -5.46 -3.52 25.21
N ASP A 23 -4.35 -4.15 25.60
CA ASP A 23 -3.38 -3.62 26.56
C ASP A 23 -2.20 -2.90 25.88
N ALA A 24 -2.27 -2.73 24.55
CA ALA A 24 -1.26 -2.03 23.76
C ALA A 24 -1.02 -0.61 24.30
N THR A 25 0.26 -0.21 24.32
CA THR A 25 0.66 1.15 24.70
C THR A 25 0.74 2.05 23.48
N GLN A 26 0.68 3.36 23.70
CA GLN A 26 0.89 4.33 22.61
C GLN A 26 2.29 4.19 22.00
N ALA A 27 3.29 3.82 22.81
CA ALA A 27 4.65 3.60 22.37
C ALA A 27 4.78 2.33 21.51
N SER A 28 4.14 1.23 21.90
CA SER A 28 4.17 -0.01 21.10
C SER A 28 3.48 0.17 19.75
N LEU A 29 2.30 0.82 19.74
CA LEU A 29 1.59 1.19 18.51
C LEU A 29 2.45 2.09 17.60
N ALA A 30 3.15 3.06 18.18
CA ALA A 30 3.99 4.00 17.44
C ALA A 30 5.20 3.31 16.81
N SER A 31 5.87 2.46 17.57
CA SER A 31 7.01 1.65 17.10
C SER A 31 6.61 0.77 15.94
N GLN A 32 5.45 0.13 16.01
CA GLN A 32 4.98 -0.76 14.98
C GLN A 32 4.56 -0.03 13.70
N LEU A 33 4.01 1.17 13.84
CA LEU A 33 3.60 2.02 12.72
C LEU A 33 4.72 2.88 12.14
N GLY A 34 5.91 2.88 12.76
CA GLY A 34 7.03 3.73 12.34
C GLY A 34 6.74 5.23 12.45
N VAL A 35 5.93 5.64 13.44
CA VAL A 35 5.51 7.03 13.64
C VAL A 35 5.87 7.53 15.04
N ALA A 36 5.82 8.85 15.24
CA ALA A 36 5.96 9.44 16.56
C ALA A 36 4.80 9.04 17.49
N VAL A 37 5.10 8.85 18.78
CA VAL A 37 4.09 8.55 19.82
C VAL A 37 2.97 9.59 19.87
N GLY A 38 3.31 10.86 19.65
CA GLY A 38 2.33 11.95 19.57
C GLY A 38 1.26 11.75 18.49
N THR A 39 1.63 11.17 17.34
CA THR A 39 0.71 10.83 16.26
C THR A 39 -0.31 9.80 16.72
N ILE A 40 0.15 8.73 17.38
CA ILE A 40 -0.75 7.70 17.94
C ILE A 40 -1.66 8.28 19.01
N ASN A 41 -1.12 9.09 19.93
CA ASN A 41 -1.90 9.72 20.98
C ASN A 41 -3.04 10.59 20.40
N TRP A 42 -2.75 11.35 19.33
CA TRP A 42 -3.76 12.16 18.65
C TRP A 42 -4.85 11.29 17.99
N HIS A 43 -4.46 10.24 17.25
CA HIS A 43 -5.42 9.31 16.64
C HIS A 43 -6.30 8.63 17.70
N LEU A 44 -5.71 8.14 18.80
CA LEU A 44 -6.46 7.52 19.90
C LEU A 44 -7.44 8.50 20.55
N LYS A 45 -7.01 9.72 20.88
CA LYS A 45 -7.90 10.76 21.43
C LYS A 45 -9.07 11.05 20.48
N ARG A 46 -8.81 11.12 19.17
CA ARG A 46 -9.83 11.32 18.13
C ARG A 46 -10.82 10.15 18.06
N LEU A 47 -10.33 8.90 18.04
CA LEU A 47 -11.16 7.70 18.02
C LEU A 47 -12.02 7.57 19.29
N VAL A 48 -11.49 7.97 20.44
CA VAL A 48 -12.23 8.03 21.71
C VAL A 48 -13.31 9.11 21.68
N ALA A 49 -12.97 10.32 21.22
CA ALA A 49 -13.92 11.42 21.12
C ALA A 49 -15.09 11.10 20.18
N LYS A 50 -14.85 10.31 19.13
CA LYS A 50 -15.88 9.83 18.19
C LYS A 50 -16.64 8.59 18.68
N GLY A 51 -16.29 8.03 19.84
CA GLY A 51 -16.97 6.86 20.41
C GLY A 51 -16.56 5.51 19.81
N TYR A 52 -15.56 5.46 18.94
CA TYR A 52 -15.06 4.21 18.32
C TYR A 52 -14.19 3.37 19.25
N VAL A 53 -13.54 4.03 20.22
CA VAL A 53 -12.70 3.39 21.24
C VAL A 53 -13.11 3.89 22.61
N LYS A 54 -13.18 3.00 23.59
CA LYS A 54 -13.30 3.33 25.01
C LYS A 54 -11.98 3.05 25.72
N VAL A 55 -11.62 3.93 26.65
CA VAL A 55 -10.45 3.75 27.52
C VAL A 55 -10.91 3.37 28.91
N ARG A 56 -10.32 2.31 29.47
CA ARG A 56 -10.49 1.90 30.86
C ARG A 56 -9.13 1.89 31.55
N ARG A 57 -9.11 2.16 32.85
CA ARG A 57 -7.91 1.90 33.66
C ARG A 57 -7.90 0.42 34.00
N ALA A 58 -6.87 -0.30 33.56
CA ALA A 58 -6.62 -1.66 34.02
C ALA A 58 -5.88 -1.63 35.37
N GLU A 59 -4.92 -0.72 35.51
CA GLU A 59 -4.14 -0.52 36.74
C GLU A 59 -3.78 0.97 36.91
N ARG A 60 -3.13 1.35 38.02
CA ARG A 60 -2.74 2.74 38.31
C ARG A 60 -1.96 3.41 37.18
N ARG A 61 -1.17 2.65 36.41
CA ARG A 61 -0.36 3.14 35.27
C ARG A 61 -0.71 2.50 33.93
N LYS A 62 -1.68 1.57 33.89
CA LYS A 62 -2.02 0.79 32.69
C LYS A 62 -3.41 1.16 32.18
N LEU A 63 -3.47 1.59 30.93
CA LEU A 63 -4.72 1.81 30.20
C LEU A 63 -5.04 0.55 29.39
N ARG A 64 -6.34 0.31 29.22
CA ARG A 64 -6.90 -0.70 28.33
C ARG A 64 -7.81 -0.01 27.33
N TYR A 65 -7.55 -0.24 26.05
CA TYR A 65 -8.36 0.26 24.94
C TYR A 65 -9.35 -0.82 24.52
N ILE A 66 -10.61 -0.44 24.34
CA ILE A 66 -11.68 -1.38 23.97
C ILE A 66 -12.40 -0.79 22.76
N ILE A 67 -12.43 -1.54 21.66
CA ILE A 67 -13.18 -1.16 20.48
C ILE A 67 -14.69 -1.27 20.77
N THR A 68 -15.47 -0.25 20.37
CA THR A 68 -16.93 -0.29 20.49
C THR A 68 -17.56 -0.97 19.28
N ALA A 69 -18.87 -1.25 19.32
CA ALA A 69 -19.60 -1.77 18.17
C ALA A 69 -19.45 -0.84 16.93
N ASP A 70 -19.55 0.48 17.14
CA ASP A 70 -19.33 1.47 16.09
C ASP A 70 -17.87 1.49 15.61
N GLY A 71 -16.91 1.22 16.49
CA GLY A 71 -15.50 1.07 16.13
C GLY A 71 -15.24 -0.14 15.25
N ILE A 72 -15.90 -1.28 15.53
CA ILE A 72 -15.84 -2.48 14.69
C ILE A 72 -16.45 -2.19 13.31
N ALA A 73 -17.61 -1.53 13.27
CA ALA A 73 -18.25 -1.12 12.02
C ALA A 73 -17.36 -0.16 11.20
N LEU A 74 -16.74 0.82 11.86
CA LEU A 74 -15.77 1.71 11.22
C LEU A 74 -14.60 0.91 10.65
N ARG A 75 -14.00 0.00 11.43
CA ARG A 75 -12.87 -0.81 10.99
C ARG A 75 -13.23 -1.61 9.74
N ALA A 76 -14.38 -2.29 9.74
CA ALA A 76 -14.85 -3.03 8.57
C ALA A 76 -14.99 -2.14 7.32
N ARG A 77 -15.56 -0.94 7.47
CA ARG A 77 -15.64 0.03 6.37
C ARG A 77 -14.25 0.45 5.87
N LEU A 78 -13.34 0.79 6.79
CA LEU A 78 -11.98 1.18 6.44
C LEU A 78 -11.22 0.05 5.72
N THR A 79 -11.45 -1.21 6.11
CA THR A 79 -10.90 -2.39 5.43
C THR A 79 -11.43 -2.49 4.01
N ILE A 80 -12.73 -2.32 3.80
CA ILE A 80 -13.34 -2.34 2.46
C ILE A 80 -12.76 -1.21 1.60
N ASP A 81 -12.68 0.02 2.13
CA ASP A 81 -12.13 1.18 1.44
C ASP A 81 -10.66 0.95 1.03
N TYR A 82 -9.87 0.35 1.93
CA TYR A 82 -8.47 0.00 1.66
C TYR A 82 -8.36 -1.02 0.52
N ILE A 83 -9.19 -2.07 0.53
CA ILE A 83 -9.21 -3.10 -0.52
C ILE A 83 -9.60 -2.47 -1.86
N GLN A 84 -10.66 -1.66 -1.88
CA GLN A 84 -11.13 -0.99 -3.10
C GLN A 84 -10.05 -0.06 -3.68
N ASN A 85 -9.38 0.73 -2.84
CA ASN A 85 -8.29 1.60 -3.28
C ASN A 85 -7.09 0.81 -3.82
N SER A 86 -6.75 -0.30 -3.17
CA SER A 86 -5.68 -1.21 -3.64
C SER A 86 -5.98 -1.79 -5.03
N PHE A 87 -7.22 -2.25 -5.25
CA PHE A 87 -7.65 -2.72 -6.58
C PHE A 87 -7.70 -1.59 -7.62
N HIS A 88 -8.09 -0.38 -7.23
CA HIS A 88 -8.04 0.77 -8.12
C HIS A 88 -6.61 1.05 -8.56
N LEU A 89 -5.66 1.05 -7.62
CA LEU A 89 -4.25 1.26 -7.92
C LEU A 89 -3.68 0.18 -8.83
N TYR A 90 -3.99 -1.09 -8.56
CA TYR A 90 -3.62 -2.21 -9.43
C TYR A 90 -4.13 -2.00 -10.87
N ARG A 91 -5.41 -1.66 -11.03
CA ARG A 91 -6.00 -1.41 -12.36
C ARG A 91 -5.35 -0.22 -13.06
N LEU A 92 -5.04 0.85 -12.32
CA LEU A 92 -4.34 2.02 -12.85
C LEU A 92 -2.96 1.66 -13.39
N VAL A 93 -2.14 0.95 -12.60
CA VAL A 93 -0.81 0.51 -13.01
C VAL A 93 -0.91 -0.43 -14.21
N ARG A 94 -1.78 -1.44 -14.14
CA ARG A 94 -2.00 -2.38 -15.25
C ARG A 94 -2.39 -1.66 -16.54
N GLY A 95 -3.29 -0.68 -16.47
CA GLY A 95 -3.66 0.14 -17.63
C GLY A 95 -2.47 0.88 -18.25
N ARG A 96 -1.58 1.46 -17.43
CA ARG A 96 -0.35 2.11 -17.93
C ARG A 96 0.60 1.13 -18.61
N VAL A 97 0.76 -0.06 -18.04
CA VAL A 97 1.59 -1.12 -18.65
C VAL A 97 1.01 -1.55 -19.99
N MET A 98 -0.32 -1.67 -20.10
CA MET A 98 -0.97 -2.02 -21.36
C MET A 98 -0.72 -0.99 -22.47
N GLU A 99 -0.73 0.31 -22.15
CA GLU A 99 -0.36 1.35 -23.12
C GLU A 99 1.11 1.24 -23.54
N VAL A 100 2.02 1.03 -22.59
CA VAL A 100 3.45 0.81 -22.89
C VAL A 100 3.66 -0.43 -23.77
N ILE A 101 2.94 -1.51 -23.51
CA ILE A 101 3.01 -2.74 -24.33
C ILE A 101 2.57 -2.48 -25.77
N LYS A 102 1.53 -1.65 -25.99
CA LYS A 102 1.13 -1.25 -27.35
C LYS A 102 2.27 -0.52 -28.06
N ASP A 103 2.95 0.39 -27.37
CA ASP A 103 4.10 1.12 -27.92
C ASP A 103 5.27 0.19 -28.25
N VAL A 104 5.58 -0.77 -27.38
CA VAL A 104 6.61 -1.80 -27.62
C VAL A 104 6.30 -2.57 -28.91
N ARG A 105 5.05 -3.03 -29.07
CA ARG A 105 4.60 -3.77 -30.25
C ARG A 105 4.60 -2.93 -31.51
N ALA A 106 4.16 -1.67 -31.43
CA ALA A 106 4.17 -0.73 -32.55
C ALA A 106 5.59 -0.46 -33.07
N ARG A 107 6.58 -0.54 -32.19
CA ARG A 107 8.01 -0.46 -32.55
C ARG A 107 8.61 -1.79 -33.03
N GLY A 108 7.81 -2.86 -33.13
CA GLY A 108 8.22 -4.16 -33.66
C GLY A 108 8.83 -5.12 -32.64
N TYR A 109 8.92 -4.74 -31.37
CA TYR A 109 9.50 -5.59 -30.34
C TYR A 109 8.50 -6.62 -29.80
N ARG A 110 9.03 -7.79 -29.43
CA ARG A 110 8.31 -8.86 -28.73
C ARG A 110 8.90 -9.18 -27.36
N ALA A 111 9.95 -8.47 -26.98
CA ALA A 111 10.64 -8.59 -25.72
C ALA A 111 10.80 -7.22 -25.05
N VAL A 112 10.91 -7.21 -23.73
CA VAL A 112 11.11 -6.00 -22.93
C VAL A 112 11.96 -6.32 -21.71
N ARG A 113 12.75 -5.36 -21.25
CA ARG A 113 13.39 -5.42 -19.92
C ARG A 113 12.54 -4.69 -18.90
N VAL A 114 12.22 -5.31 -17.77
CA VAL A 114 11.45 -4.64 -16.71
C VAL A 114 12.40 -4.19 -15.60
N GLU A 115 12.60 -2.88 -15.50
CA GLU A 115 13.42 -2.27 -14.46
C GLU A 115 12.57 -1.67 -13.36
N GLY A 116 12.79 -2.15 -12.14
CA GLY A 116 12.11 -1.70 -10.93
C GLY A 116 11.95 -2.81 -9.90
N SER A 117 11.65 -2.41 -8.68
CA SER A 117 11.40 -3.31 -7.55
C SER A 117 10.04 -3.05 -6.89
N GLY A 118 9.58 -4.02 -6.10
CA GLY A 118 8.30 -3.95 -5.41
C GLY A 118 7.08 -4.28 -6.30
N ASP A 119 5.89 -4.07 -5.74
CA ASP A 119 4.63 -4.56 -6.29
C ASP A 119 4.32 -4.02 -7.69
N VAL A 120 4.65 -2.75 -7.95
CA VAL A 120 4.40 -2.12 -9.26
C VAL A 120 5.23 -2.80 -10.35
N ALA A 121 6.50 -3.10 -10.07
CA ALA A 121 7.36 -3.83 -11.00
C ALA A 121 6.87 -5.26 -11.24
N GLU A 122 6.31 -5.91 -10.20
CA GLU A 122 5.72 -7.24 -10.34
C GLU A 122 4.46 -7.21 -11.22
N VAL A 123 3.58 -6.22 -11.02
CA VAL A 123 2.43 -6.01 -11.90
C VAL A 123 2.88 -5.79 -13.35
N CYS A 124 3.97 -5.05 -13.58
CA CYS A 124 4.53 -4.87 -14.92
C CYS A 124 4.98 -6.20 -15.53
N ARG A 125 5.77 -7.00 -14.80
CA ARG A 125 6.26 -8.31 -15.27
C ARG A 125 5.10 -9.25 -15.61
N LEU A 126 4.16 -9.43 -14.69
CA LEU A 126 2.99 -10.29 -14.89
C LEU A 126 2.16 -9.85 -16.09
N THR A 127 1.90 -8.54 -16.22
CA THR A 127 1.13 -8.01 -17.35
C THR A 127 1.86 -8.23 -18.68
N CYS A 128 3.18 -8.06 -18.74
CA CYS A 128 3.97 -8.37 -19.93
C CYS A 128 3.85 -9.85 -20.33
N LEU A 129 4.01 -10.77 -19.37
CA LEU A 129 3.91 -12.21 -19.61
C LEU A 129 2.51 -12.62 -20.10
N GLU A 130 1.46 -12.11 -19.46
CA GLU A 130 0.07 -12.36 -19.86
C GLU A 130 -0.25 -11.85 -21.27
N GLN A 131 0.37 -10.74 -21.66
CA GLN A 131 0.26 -10.22 -23.03
C GLN A 131 1.20 -10.92 -24.01
N GLY A 132 1.98 -11.92 -23.58
CA GLY A 132 2.90 -12.66 -24.44
C GLY A 132 4.15 -11.88 -24.87
N LEU A 133 4.59 -10.89 -24.09
CA LEU A 133 5.94 -10.33 -24.22
C LEU A 133 6.93 -11.18 -23.44
N VAL A 134 8.11 -11.38 -24.03
CA VAL A 134 9.23 -12.05 -23.36
C VAL A 134 9.95 -11.03 -22.47
N ILE A 135 10.21 -11.39 -21.22
CA ILE A 135 11.06 -10.59 -20.34
C ILE A 135 12.49 -11.09 -20.52
N VAL A 136 13.39 -10.20 -20.91
CA VAL A 136 14.81 -10.50 -21.15
C VAL A 136 15.69 -9.65 -20.25
N GLU A 137 16.97 -9.99 -20.15
CA GLU A 137 17.99 -9.19 -19.47
C GLU A 137 19.01 -8.58 -20.44
N ASP A 138 19.04 -9.03 -21.70
CA ASP A 138 19.95 -8.51 -22.71
C ASP A 138 19.57 -7.10 -23.22
N ASN A 139 20.56 -6.37 -23.74
CA ASN A 139 20.38 -4.98 -24.18
C ASN A 139 19.62 -4.82 -25.50
N ASN A 140 19.13 -5.90 -26.12
CA ASN A 140 18.45 -5.85 -27.43
C ASN A 140 16.95 -5.54 -27.32
N ALA A 141 16.45 -5.26 -26.12
CA ALA A 141 15.07 -4.93 -25.87
C ALA A 141 14.92 -3.57 -25.15
N PRO A 142 13.85 -2.83 -25.44
CA PRO A 142 13.57 -1.57 -24.76
C PRO A 142 13.29 -1.81 -23.27
N ARG A 143 13.52 -0.77 -22.46
CA ARG A 143 13.33 -0.83 -21.01
C ARG A 143 11.98 -0.28 -20.61
N LEU A 144 11.22 -1.08 -19.89
CA LEU A 144 10.04 -0.67 -19.14
C LEU A 144 10.50 -0.28 -17.73
N VAL A 145 10.56 1.03 -17.46
CA VAL A 145 11.09 1.59 -16.22
C VAL A 145 9.94 2.00 -15.30
N VAL A 146 9.97 1.50 -14.06
CA VAL A 146 9.00 1.84 -13.02
C VAL A 146 9.55 2.95 -12.12
N ARG A 147 8.83 4.07 -12.03
CA ARG A 147 9.10 5.14 -11.07
C ARG A 147 7.83 5.48 -10.30
N ASP A 148 7.80 5.16 -9.02
CA ASP A 148 6.61 5.16 -8.18
C ASP A 148 5.47 4.34 -8.81
N LEU A 149 4.39 4.99 -9.24
CA LEU A 149 3.24 4.37 -9.91
C LEU A 149 3.27 4.54 -11.43
N LYS A 150 4.26 5.27 -11.96
CA LYS A 150 4.39 5.56 -13.37
C LYS A 150 5.26 4.51 -14.05
N VAL A 151 4.88 4.17 -15.27
CA VAL A 151 5.55 3.19 -16.11
C VAL A 151 5.92 3.90 -17.39
N PHE A 152 7.19 3.80 -17.78
CA PHE A 152 7.75 4.46 -18.95
C PHE A 152 8.43 3.45 -19.86
N LEU A 153 8.47 3.77 -21.15
CA LEU A 153 9.26 3.02 -22.13
C LEU A 153 10.49 3.85 -22.52
N GLU A 154 11.66 3.35 -22.20
CA GLU A 154 12.93 3.86 -22.68
C GLU A 154 13.43 2.97 -23.84
N PRO A 155 14.02 3.55 -24.90
CA PRO A 155 14.53 2.79 -26.03
C PRO A 155 15.70 1.87 -25.63
N GLU A 156 16.04 0.92 -26.52
CA GLU A 156 17.27 0.13 -26.40
C GLU A 156 18.51 1.05 -26.44
N GLU A 157 19.50 0.79 -25.58
CA GLU A 157 20.82 1.42 -25.71
C GLU A 157 21.55 0.69 -26.83
N ARG A 158 21.71 1.36 -27.97
CA ARG A 158 22.58 0.88 -29.05
C ARG A 158 24.00 1.30 -28.74
N ASP A 159 24.85 0.34 -28.39
CA ASP A 159 26.31 0.50 -28.42
C ASP A 159 26.80 0.71 -29.87
#